data_AF-A0A183HP16-F1
#
_entry.id   AF-A0A183HP16-F1
#
_cell.length_a   1.000
_cell.length_b   1.000
_cell.length_c   1.000
_cell.angle_alpha   90.00
_cell.angle_beta   90.00
_cell.angle_gamma   90.00
#
_symmetry.space_group_name_H-M   'P 1'
#
loop_
_entity.id
_entity.type
_entity.pdbx_description
1 polymer ?
#
loop_
_entity_poly.entity_id
_entity_poly.type
_entity_poly.pdbx_seq_one_letter_code
_entity_poly.pdbx_strand_id
1 'polypeptide(L)'
;MLRSLQGDIEIDGFAPEPLNAEKLLKVDDPLEEASKFVQPLLQLNSEQFGSYILGFEVYYRKKKVLLMLQCLNKARKLRPNSPDLHVAASKYLHYYEKAQLEGTVKELAAELTSTLFRDTKSASEFNTAFKSANINSFPHRLAGIHCYFST
;
A
#
# COMPACT_ATOMS: atom_id res chain seq x y z
N MET A 1 4.42 39.31 52.58
CA MET A 1 5.40 39.61 51.52
C MET A 1 5.86 38.29 50.91
N LEU A 2 5.17 37.80 49.88
CA LEU A 2 5.71 36.76 48.98
C LEU A 2 5.18 37.04 47.57
N ARG A 3 6.15 37.22 46.66
CA ARG A 3 6.04 37.71 45.29
C ARG A 3 5.34 36.71 44.37
N SER A 4 4.65 37.27 43.40
CA SER A 4 4.08 36.67 42.19
C SER A 4 5.11 35.88 41.38
N LEU A 5 4.72 34.70 40.90
CA LEU A 5 5.21 34.09 39.68
C LEU A 5 3.98 33.65 38.87
N GLN A 6 3.34 34.63 38.23
CA GLN A 6 2.52 34.39 37.05
C GLN A 6 3.50 34.04 35.94
N GLY A 7 3.79 32.75 35.77
CA GLY A 7 4.53 32.24 34.63
C GLY A 7 3.53 32.01 33.52
N ASP A 8 3.49 32.91 32.55
CA ASP A 8 2.78 32.76 31.30
C ASP A 8 3.36 31.55 30.55
N ILE A 9 2.69 30.41 30.63
CA ILE A 9 2.90 29.33 29.67
C ILE A 9 2.04 29.72 28.47
N GLU A 10 2.61 30.52 27.58
CA GLU A 10 2.14 30.61 26.19
C GLU A 10 2.31 29.22 25.59
N ILE A 11 1.28 28.39 25.74
CA ILE A 11 1.07 27.29 24.83
C ILE A 11 0.70 27.99 23.52
N ASP A 12 1.69 28.15 22.63
CA ASP A 12 1.45 28.44 21.22
C ASP A 12 0.68 27.24 20.66
N GLY A 13 -0.61 27.24 20.97
CA GLY A 13 -1.56 26.24 20.57
C GLY A 13 -1.69 26.41 19.09
N PHE A 14 -1.16 25.44 18.34
CA PHE A 14 -1.55 25.20 16.97
C PHE A 14 -3.07 25.02 16.95
N ALA A 15 -3.80 26.13 16.83
CA ALA A 15 -5.23 26.09 16.65
C ALA A 15 -5.43 25.41 15.29
N PRO A 16 -6.00 24.19 15.24
CA PRO A 16 -6.16 23.51 13.97
C PRO A 16 -7.05 24.40 13.10
N GLU A 17 -6.52 24.82 11.95
CA GLU A 17 -7.27 25.62 10.99
C GLU A 17 -8.57 24.85 10.67
N PRO A 18 -9.74 25.51 10.71
CA PRO A 18 -11.02 24.83 10.51
C PRO A 18 -11.04 24.14 9.14
N LEU A 19 -11.51 22.88 9.13
CA LEU A 19 -11.59 22.07 7.92
C LEU A 19 -12.44 22.78 6.86
N ASN A 20 -11.81 23.16 5.76
CA ASN A 20 -12.48 23.78 4.62
C ASN A 20 -12.54 22.78 3.46
N ALA A 21 -13.75 22.37 3.07
CA ALA A 21 -13.98 21.38 2.02
C ALA A 21 -13.39 21.81 0.66
N GLU A 22 -13.44 23.10 0.31
CA GLU A 22 -12.86 23.59 -0.94
C GLU A 22 -11.34 23.51 -0.95
N LYS A 23 -10.69 23.74 0.20
CA LYS A 23 -9.24 23.57 0.35
C LYS A 23 -8.84 22.10 0.21
N LEU A 24 -9.59 21.18 0.82
CA LEU A 24 -9.34 19.74 0.73
C LEU A 24 -9.51 19.17 -0.69
N LEU A 25 -10.39 19.77 -1.50
CA LEU A 25 -10.58 19.40 -2.90
C LEU A 25 -9.47 19.92 -3.82
N LYS A 26 -8.80 21.01 -3.46
CA LYS A 26 -7.78 21.70 -4.28
C LYS A 26 -6.35 21.38 -3.82
N VAL A 27 -6.11 20.13 -3.42
CA VAL A 27 -4.77 19.67 -3.03
C VAL A 27 -3.90 19.47 -4.27
N ASP A 28 -2.67 20.00 -4.24
CA ASP A 28 -1.72 19.91 -5.35
C ASP A 28 -1.21 18.48 -5.60
N ASP A 29 -0.86 17.74 -4.53
CA ASP A 29 -0.45 16.34 -4.61
C ASP A 29 -1.33 15.43 -3.73
N PRO A 30 -2.44 14.90 -4.28
CA PRO A 30 -3.35 14.03 -3.53
C PRO A 30 -2.69 12.71 -3.09
N LEU A 31 -1.64 12.23 -3.78
CA LEU A 31 -0.94 11.01 -3.40
C LEU A 31 0.01 11.23 -2.23
N GLU A 32 0.61 12.41 -2.12
CA GLU A 32 1.38 12.80 -0.94
C GLU A 32 0.49 12.89 0.29
N GLU A 33 -0.66 13.57 0.19
CA GLU A 33 -1.61 13.61 1.30
C GLU A 33 -2.10 12.21 1.68
N ALA A 34 -2.45 11.36 0.71
CA ALA A 34 -2.85 9.98 0.99
C ALA A 34 -1.74 9.19 1.70
N SER A 35 -0.47 9.39 1.35
CA SER A 35 0.64 8.70 2.01
C SER A 35 0.81 9.09 3.48
N LYS A 36 0.45 10.33 3.88
CA LYS A 36 0.46 10.75 5.29
C LYS A 36 -0.53 9.96 6.14
N PHE A 37 -1.65 9.50 5.56
CA PHE A 37 -2.61 8.63 6.25
C PHE A 37 -2.17 7.16 6.27
N VAL A 38 -1.52 6.69 5.20
CA VAL A 38 -1.05 5.30 5.11
C VAL A 38 0.14 5.04 6.05
N GLN A 39 1.05 6.00 6.18
CA GLN A 39 2.30 5.80 6.90
C GLN A 39 2.10 5.41 8.38
N PRO A 40 1.23 6.06 9.17
CA PRO A 40 0.92 5.61 10.52
C PRO A 40 0.37 4.18 10.58
N LEU A 41 -0.46 3.79 9.61
CA LEU A 41 -1.03 2.43 9.56
C LEU A 41 0.05 1.36 9.37
N LEU A 42 1.08 1.67 8.57
CA LEU A 42 2.23 0.79 8.39
C LEU A 42 3.15 0.77 9.61
N GLN A 43 3.40 1.92 10.22
CA GLN A 43 4.28 2.06 11.38
C GLN A 43 3.71 1.37 12.62
N LEU A 44 2.40 1.49 12.84
CA LEU A 44 1.70 0.90 13.97
C LEU A 44 1.29 -0.56 13.74
N ASN A 45 1.66 -1.16 12.61
CA ASN A 45 1.28 -2.54 12.25
C ASN A 45 -0.22 -2.80 12.39
N SER A 46 -1.05 -1.99 11.73
CA SER A 46 -2.50 -2.16 11.73
C SER A 46 -2.90 -3.62 11.49
N GLU A 47 -3.86 -4.15 12.25
CA GLU A 47 -4.40 -5.50 12.03
C GLU A 47 -5.48 -5.54 10.92
N GLN A 48 -5.79 -4.37 10.35
CA GLN A 48 -6.80 -4.25 9.32
C GLN A 48 -6.22 -4.53 7.93
N PHE A 49 -6.74 -5.56 7.27
CA PHE A 49 -6.34 -5.94 5.91
C PHE A 49 -6.45 -4.78 4.92
N GLY A 50 -7.53 -4.00 5.01
CA GLY A 50 -7.79 -2.87 4.12
C GLY A 50 -6.69 -1.80 4.16
N SER A 51 -6.05 -1.60 5.33
CA SER A 51 -4.94 -0.63 5.49
C SER A 51 -3.78 -0.93 4.53
N TYR A 52 -3.43 -2.20 4.38
CA TYR A 52 -2.32 -2.61 3.51
C TYR A 52 -2.70 -2.63 2.04
N ILE A 53 -3.96 -2.93 1.70
CA ILE A 53 -4.43 -2.84 0.31
C ILE A 53 -4.48 -1.37 -0.14
N LEU A 54 -4.98 -0.46 0.71
CA LEU A 54 -4.96 0.97 0.45
C LEU A 54 -3.52 1.48 0.35
N GLY A 55 -2.65 1.08 1.28
CA GLY A 55 -1.24 1.44 1.23
C GLY A 55 -0.56 0.97 -0.05
N PHE A 56 -0.83 -0.26 -0.48
CA PHE A 56 -0.35 -0.78 -1.76
C PHE A 56 -0.80 0.12 -2.93
N GLU A 57 -2.09 0.45 -3.03
CA GLU A 57 -2.62 1.24 -4.14
C GLU A 57 -2.02 2.67 -4.20
N VAL A 58 -1.77 3.28 -3.04
CA VAL A 58 -1.09 4.58 -2.93
C VAL A 58 0.36 4.46 -3.40
N TYR A 59 1.12 3.50 -2.87
CA TYR A 59 2.54 3.34 -3.24
C TYR A 59 2.74 2.85 -4.66
N TYR A 60 1.79 2.06 -5.19
CA TYR A 60 1.74 1.65 -6.58
C TYR A 60 1.72 2.87 -7.50
N ARG A 61 0.80 3.83 -7.27
CA ARG A 61 0.72 5.08 -8.04
C ARG A 61 1.95 5.98 -7.84
N LYS A 62 2.53 5.99 -6.64
CA LYS A 62 3.79 6.69 -6.33
C LYS A 62 5.06 5.97 -6.80
N LYS A 63 4.95 4.78 -7.42
CA LYS A 63 6.08 3.98 -7.93
C LYS A 63 7.10 3.57 -6.85
N LYS A 64 6.68 3.41 -5.59
CA LYS A 64 7.56 3.05 -4.46
C LYS A 64 7.60 1.53 -4.24
N VAL A 65 8.44 0.82 -5.00
CA VAL A 65 8.47 -0.66 -5.09
C VAL A 65 8.62 -1.39 -3.75
N LEU A 66 9.53 -0.95 -2.86
CA LEU A 66 9.76 -1.61 -1.58
C LEU A 66 8.57 -1.46 -0.62
N LEU A 67 7.90 -0.30 -0.67
CA LEU A 67 6.70 -0.06 0.13
C LEU A 67 5.50 -0.87 -0.39
N MET A 68 5.42 -1.08 -1.72
CA MET A 68 4.45 -2.03 -2.28
C MET A 68 4.67 -3.44 -1.73
N LEU A 69 5.92 -3.94 -1.76
CA LEU A 69 6.28 -5.25 -1.23
C LEU A 69 6.00 -5.38 0.27
N GLN A 70 6.30 -4.34 1.06
CA GLN A 70 6.00 -4.30 2.49
C GLN A 70 4.49 -4.45 2.74
N CYS A 71 3.66 -3.71 1.99
CA CYS A 71 2.21 -3.81 2.08
C CYS A 71 1.72 -5.22 1.72
N LEU A 72 2.20 -5.79 0.61
CA LEU A 72 1.84 -7.14 0.18
C LEU A 72 2.20 -8.21 1.21
N ASN A 73 3.41 -8.14 1.79
CA ASN A 73 3.86 -9.08 2.81
C ASN A 73 2.96 -9.02 4.06
N LYS A 74 2.61 -7.82 4.52
CA LYS A 74 1.73 -7.64 5.68
C LYS A 74 0.29 -8.11 5.39
N ALA A 75 -0.25 -7.74 4.23
CA ALA A 75 -1.58 -8.19 3.79
C ALA A 75 -1.66 -9.72 3.66
N ARG A 76 -0.60 -10.36 3.15
CA ARG A 76 -0.49 -11.82 3.04
C ARG A 76 -0.52 -12.51 4.40
N LYS A 77 0.14 -11.94 5.42
CA LYS A 77 0.12 -12.48 6.79
C LYS A 77 -1.27 -12.42 7.42
N LEU A 78 -2.08 -11.42 7.07
CA LEU A 78 -3.44 -11.27 7.60
C LEU A 78 -4.46 -12.15 6.85
N ARG A 79 -4.49 -12.08 5.52
CA ARG A 79 -5.47 -12.80 4.69
C ARG A 79 -4.81 -13.33 3.41
N PRO A 80 -4.15 -14.49 3.47
CA PRO A 80 -3.37 -15.00 2.34
C PRO A 80 -4.20 -15.40 1.11
N ASN A 81 -5.47 -15.77 1.33
CA ASN A 81 -6.42 -16.21 0.30
C ASN A 81 -7.40 -15.09 -0.11
N SER A 82 -7.05 -13.82 0.10
CA SER A 82 -7.93 -12.72 -0.30
C SER A 82 -7.86 -12.48 -1.82
N PRO A 83 -9.00 -12.33 -2.52
CA PRO A 83 -9.02 -11.97 -3.94
C PRO A 83 -8.38 -10.59 -4.20
N ASP A 84 -8.58 -9.63 -3.29
CA ASP A 84 -7.99 -8.29 -3.42
C ASP A 84 -6.46 -8.31 -3.30
N LEU A 85 -5.93 -9.20 -2.45
CA LEU A 85 -4.49 -9.42 -2.34
C LEU A 85 -3.93 -9.98 -3.64
N HIS A 86 -4.64 -10.89 -4.29
CA HIS A 86 -4.24 -11.44 -5.59
C HIS A 86 -4.18 -10.35 -6.66
N VAL A 87 -5.16 -9.46 -6.71
CA VAL A 87 -5.16 -8.32 -7.64
C VAL A 87 -3.96 -7.41 -7.38
N ALA A 88 -3.73 -7.01 -6.12
CA ALA A 88 -2.60 -6.18 -5.75
C ALA A 88 -1.25 -6.83 -6.11
N ALA A 89 -1.10 -8.12 -5.80
CA ALA A 89 0.10 -8.87 -6.14
C ALA A 89 0.31 -9.00 -7.66
N SER A 90 -0.75 -9.21 -8.44
CA SER A 90 -0.67 -9.26 -9.90
C SER A 90 -0.24 -7.92 -10.50
N LYS A 91 -0.81 -6.81 -10.01
CA LYS A 91 -0.41 -5.44 -10.39
C LYS A 91 1.06 -5.18 -10.07
N TYR A 92 1.52 -5.63 -8.91
CA TYR A 92 2.93 -5.52 -8.53
C TYR A 92 3.85 -6.26 -9.50
N LEU A 93 3.57 -7.54 -9.77
CA LEU A 93 4.39 -8.35 -10.67
C LEU A 93 4.48 -7.71 -12.06
N HIS A 94 3.34 -7.26 -12.58
CA HIS A 94 3.29 -6.58 -13.87
C HIS A 94 4.10 -5.27 -13.89
N TYR A 95 4.00 -4.46 -12.84
CA TYR A 95 4.80 -3.26 -12.70
C TYR A 95 6.29 -3.59 -12.60
N TYR A 96 6.65 -4.59 -11.79
CA TYR A 96 8.03 -5.01 -11.54
C TYR A 96 8.73 -5.50 -12.82
N GLU A 97 8.03 -6.24 -13.68
CA GLU A 97 8.54 -6.68 -14.99
C GLU A 97 8.99 -5.51 -15.88
N LYS A 98 8.33 -4.35 -15.77
CA LYS A 98 8.59 -3.16 -16.58
C LYS A 98 9.44 -2.11 -15.88
N ALA A 99 9.59 -2.22 -14.55
CA ALA A 99 10.24 -1.20 -13.75
C ALA A 99 11.76 -1.21 -13.97
N GLN A 100 12.32 -0.05 -14.30
CA GLN A 100 13.76 0.15 -14.30
C GLN A 100 14.19 0.56 -12.89
N LEU A 101 14.69 -0.41 -12.13
CA LEU A 101 15.23 -0.20 -10.78
C LEU A 101 16.76 -0.18 -10.83
N GLU A 102 17.37 0.65 -9.97
CA GLU A 102 18.82 0.82 -9.89
C GLU A 102 19.33 0.68 -8.46
N GLY A 103 20.62 0.33 -8.33
CA GLY A 103 21.32 0.22 -7.06
C GLY A 103 20.72 -0.80 -6.08
N THR A 104 20.88 -0.52 -4.78
CA THR A 104 20.45 -1.39 -3.67
C THR A 104 18.95 -1.69 -3.69
N VAL A 105 18.12 -0.79 -4.20
CA VAL A 105 16.68 -0.99 -4.28
C VAL A 105 16.34 -2.13 -5.23
N LYS A 106 17.09 -2.28 -6.33
CA LYS A 106 16.91 -3.39 -7.29
C LYS A 106 17.24 -4.74 -6.64
N GLU A 107 18.37 -4.82 -5.96
CA GLU A 107 18.84 -6.05 -5.30
C GLU A 107 17.84 -6.51 -4.25
N LEU A 108 17.44 -5.59 -3.36
CA LEU A 108 16.49 -5.89 -2.30
C LEU A 108 15.10 -6.22 -2.87
N ALA A 109 14.63 -5.50 -3.88
CA ALA A 109 13.36 -5.81 -4.52
C ALA A 109 13.38 -7.20 -5.19
N ALA A 110 14.48 -7.59 -5.81
CA ALA A 110 14.63 -8.91 -6.42
C ALA A 110 14.60 -10.04 -5.38
N GLU A 111 15.32 -9.89 -4.26
CA GLU A 111 15.34 -10.85 -3.16
C GLU A 111 13.95 -11.01 -2.50
N LEU A 112 13.30 -9.88 -2.20
CA LEU A 112 11.98 -9.91 -1.58
C LEU A 112 10.91 -10.47 -2.53
N THR A 113 10.99 -10.12 -3.82
CA THR A 113 10.08 -10.65 -4.84
C THR A 113 10.23 -12.16 -4.97
N SER A 114 11.45 -12.68 -5.07
CA SER A 114 11.67 -14.12 -5.15
C SER A 114 11.21 -14.86 -3.89
N THR A 115 11.33 -14.24 -2.72
CA THR A 115 10.85 -14.79 -1.45
C THR A 115 9.32 -14.86 -1.38
N LEU A 116 8.63 -13.83 -1.87
CA LEU A 116 7.16 -13.71 -1.85
C LEU A 116 6.47 -14.49 -2.98
N PHE A 117 7.14 -14.68 -4.13
CA PHE A 117 6.60 -15.26 -5.35
C PHE A 117 7.47 -16.41 -5.89
N ARG A 118 7.82 -17.35 -5.01
CA ARG A 118 8.76 -18.45 -5.31
C ARG A 118 8.43 -19.25 -6.56
N ASP A 119 7.15 -19.52 -6.78
CA ASP A 119 6.67 -20.44 -7.82
C ASP A 119 6.22 -19.72 -9.09
N THR A 120 6.53 -18.42 -9.24
CA THR A 120 5.93 -17.64 -10.32
C THR A 120 6.87 -16.62 -10.90
N LYS A 121 7.02 -16.65 -12.23
CA LYS A 121 7.96 -15.78 -12.95
C LYS A 121 7.27 -14.58 -13.59
N SER A 122 5.95 -14.66 -13.83
CA SER A 122 5.19 -13.56 -14.45
C SER A 122 3.82 -13.35 -13.83
N ALA A 123 3.28 -12.13 -13.99
CA ALA A 123 1.91 -11.81 -13.59
C ALA A 123 0.86 -12.72 -14.27
N SER A 124 1.11 -13.14 -15.52
CA SER A 124 0.21 -14.00 -16.29
C SER A 124 0.16 -15.43 -15.74
N GLU A 125 1.33 -16.01 -15.44
CA GLU A 125 1.44 -17.32 -14.79
C GLU A 125 0.76 -17.30 -13.42
N PHE A 126 1.01 -16.25 -12.63
CA PHE A 126 0.41 -16.06 -11.31
C PHE A 126 -1.12 -16.11 -11.37
N ASN A 127 -1.68 -15.39 -12.34
CA ASN A 127 -3.11 -15.27 -12.49
C ASN A 127 -3.76 -16.56 -13.04
N THR A 128 -3.08 -17.26 -13.94
CA THR A 128 -3.56 -18.54 -14.49
C THR A 128 -3.64 -19.60 -13.39
N ALA A 129 -2.63 -19.71 -12.54
CA ALA A 129 -2.63 -20.63 -11.39
C ALA A 129 -3.73 -20.27 -10.37
N PHE A 130 -3.94 -18.98 -10.11
CA PHE A 130 -5.00 -18.53 -9.19
C PHE A 130 -6.41 -18.87 -9.69
N LYS A 131 -6.65 -18.73 -10.99
CA LYS A 131 -7.94 -19.09 -11.61
C LYS A 131 -8.24 -20.58 -11.52
N SER A 132 -7.26 -21.44 -11.83
CA SER A 132 -7.46 -22.89 -11.76
C SER A 132 -7.72 -23.36 -10.33
N ALA A 133 -7.04 -22.77 -9.34
CA ALA A 133 -7.24 -23.09 -7.93
C ALA A 133 -8.60 -22.62 -7.36
N ASN A 134 -9.21 -21.57 -7.92
CA ASN A 134 -10.39 -20.92 -7.35
C ASN A 134 -11.63 -20.91 -8.27
N ILE A 135 -11.76 -21.92 -9.13
CA ILE A 135 -12.84 -22.00 -10.13
C ILE A 135 -14.26 -21.94 -9.54
N ASN A 136 -14.44 -22.34 -8.28
CA ASN A 136 -15.76 -22.37 -7.63
C ASN A 136 -16.07 -21.12 -6.81
N SER A 137 -15.17 -20.13 -6.75
CA SER A 137 -15.37 -18.91 -5.97
C SER A 137 -15.58 -17.71 -6.88
N PHE A 138 -16.79 -17.15 -6.86
CA PHE A 138 -17.12 -15.97 -7.67
C PHE A 138 -16.19 -14.77 -7.40
N PRO A 139 -15.91 -14.36 -6.14
CA PRO A 139 -14.98 -13.25 -5.87
C PRO A 139 -13.58 -13.48 -6.44
N HIS A 140 -13.07 -14.71 -6.39
CA HIS A 140 -11.74 -15.05 -6.91
C HIS A 140 -11.72 -15.08 -8.44
N ARG A 141 -12.78 -15.58 -9.08
CA ARG A 141 -12.92 -15.52 -10.54
C ARG A 141 -12.97 -14.07 -11.02
N LEU A 142 -13.72 -13.21 -10.33
CA LEU A 142 -13.80 -11.80 -10.65
C LEU A 142 -12.43 -11.13 -10.52
N ALA A 143 -11.71 -11.36 -9.41
CA ALA A 143 -10.35 -10.87 -9.22
C ALA A 143 -9.40 -11.35 -10.33
N GLY A 144 -9.45 -12.63 -10.68
CA GLY A 144 -8.61 -13.18 -11.73
C GLY A 144 -8.91 -12.59 -13.11
N ILE A 145 -10.17 -12.23 -13.40
CA ILE A 145 -10.54 -11.50 -14.62
C ILE A 145 -10.04 -10.05 -14.55
N HIS A 146 -10.26 -9.38 -13.42
CA HIS A 146 -9.84 -7.98 -13.20
C HIS A 146 -8.34 -7.78 -13.41
N CYS A 147 -7.50 -8.76 -13.04
CA CYS A 147 -6.06 -8.71 -13.31
C CYS A 147 -5.75 -8.52 -14.80
N TYR A 148 -6.42 -9.21 -15.73
CA TYR A 148 -6.16 -9.06 -17.18
C TYR A 148 -6.44 -7.65 -17.74
N PHE A 149 -7.31 -6.87 -17.08
CA PHE A 149 -7.61 -5.51 -17.49
C PHE A 149 -6.74 -4.46 -16.79
N SER A 150 -6.10 -4.84 -15.68
CA SER A 150 -5.32 -3.94 -14.81
C SER A 150 -3.80 -4.12 -14.94
N THR A 151 -3.36 -5.13 -15.69
CA THR A 151 -1.96 -5.47 -16.01
C THR A 151 -1.84 -5.60 -17.51
#